data_AF-A0A7X8GI66-F1
#
_entry.id   AF-A0A7X8GI66-F1
#
_cell.length_a   1.000
_cell.length_b   1.000
_cell.length_c   1.000
_cell.angle_alpha   90.00
_cell.angle_beta   90.00
_cell.angle_gamma   90.00
#
_symmetry.space_group_name_H-M   'P 1'
#
loop_
_entity.id
_entity.type
_entity.pdbx_description
1 polymer ?
#
loop_
_entity_poly.entity_id
_entity_poly.type
_entity_poly.pdbx_seq_one_letter_code
_entity_poly.pdbx_strand_id
1 'polypeptide(L)'
;MIGNLDDLRFEGGYPSAETVQKLYGRLDLQRAVQAFLDFMPAMSMQALLGMHPRGWGDSETGGMVVHVESGEGKVEAIHLTCNTEIICASLSLELKQTGPAVPVLCQ
;
A
#
# COMPACT_ATOMS: atom_id res chain seq x y z
N MET A 1 -0.70 9.62 23.24
CA MET A 1 -2.18 9.50 23.39
C MET A 1 -2.81 10.46 22.41
N ILE A 2 -3.75 9.99 21.60
CA ILE A 2 -4.52 10.81 20.64
C ILE A 2 -5.29 11.86 21.48
N GLY A 3 -4.77 13.08 21.62
CA GLY A 3 -5.21 14.07 22.63
C GLY A 3 -6.64 14.61 22.52
N ASN A 4 -7.44 14.52 23.58
CA ASN A 4 -8.85 14.93 23.54
C ASN A 4 -9.05 16.44 23.26
N LEU A 5 -10.19 16.82 22.68
CA LEU A 5 -10.60 18.20 22.39
C LEU A 5 -11.29 18.89 23.60
N ASP A 6 -11.08 18.38 24.81
CA ASP A 6 -11.88 18.74 26.00
C ASP A 6 -11.52 20.09 26.65
N ASP A 7 -10.60 20.90 26.08
CA ASP A 7 -10.28 22.24 26.58
C ASP A 7 -9.85 23.15 25.43
N LEU A 8 -10.84 23.77 24.78
CA LEU A 8 -10.67 24.79 23.75
C LEU A 8 -10.97 26.16 24.37
N ARG A 9 -9.99 27.05 24.33
CA ARG A 9 -10.08 28.39 24.92
C ARG A 9 -10.23 29.43 23.84
N PHE A 10 -11.22 30.29 24.03
CA PHE A 10 -11.53 31.39 23.13
C PHE A 10 -11.50 32.70 23.92
N GLU A 11 -10.65 33.63 23.48
CA GLU A 11 -10.50 34.95 24.07
C GLU A 11 -10.99 35.99 23.05
N GLY A 12 -12.03 36.76 23.41
CA GLY A 12 -12.64 37.72 22.49
C GLY A 12 -13.28 37.09 21.24
N GLY A 13 -13.66 35.80 21.31
CA GLY A 13 -14.20 35.04 20.18
C GLY A 13 -13.15 34.40 19.26
N TYR A 14 -11.86 34.67 19.49
CA TYR A 14 -10.76 34.04 18.75
C TYR A 14 -10.15 32.88 19.54
N PRO A 15 -9.75 31.78 18.89
CA PRO A 15 -9.09 30.69 19.57
C PRO A 15 -7.72 31.12 20.09
N SER A 16 -7.34 30.67 21.29
CA SER A 16 -5.98 30.82 21.80
C SER A 16 -4.97 30.08 20.91
N ALA A 17 -3.69 30.45 20.96
CA ALA A 17 -2.64 29.76 20.19
C ALA A 17 -2.60 28.24 20.49
N GLU A 18 -2.83 27.86 21.76
CA GLU A 18 -2.91 26.46 22.18
C GLU A 18 -4.11 25.75 21.53
N THR A 19 -5.27 26.41 21.47
CA THR A 19 -6.49 25.90 20.84
C THR A 19 -6.27 25.70 19.33
N VAL A 20 -5.64 26.66 18.66
CA VAL A 20 -5.28 26.56 17.24
C VAL A 20 -4.39 25.33 17.00
N GLN A 21 -3.35 25.15 17.82
CA GLN A 21 -2.44 24.01 17.68
C GLN A 21 -3.14 22.67 17.91
N LYS A 22 -4.01 22.57 18.92
CA LYS A 22 -4.82 21.37 19.19
C LYS A 22 -5.73 21.04 18.00
N LEU A 23 -6.41 22.04 17.45
CA LEU A 23 -7.32 21.86 16.31
C LEU A 23 -6.58 21.39 15.05
N TYR A 24 -5.46 22.01 14.69
CA TYR A 24 -4.67 21.58 13.54
C TYR A 24 -4.08 20.18 13.73
N GLY A 25 -3.56 19.85 14.92
CA GLY A 25 -3.08 18.50 15.19
C GLY A 25 -4.18 17.43 15.07
N ARG A 26 -5.44 17.79 15.35
CA ARG A 26 -6.60 16.92 15.13
C ARG A 26 -7.01 16.80 13.69
N LEU A 27 -7.06 17.93 12.99
CA LEU A 27 -7.35 17.96 11.57
C LEU A 27 -6.36 17.11 10.79
N ASP A 28 -5.07 17.21 11.10
CA ASP A 28 -4.02 16.43 10.45
C ASP A 28 -4.14 14.94 10.79
N LEU A 29 -4.47 14.60 12.03
CA LEU A 29 -4.73 13.20 12.40
C LEU A 29 -5.92 12.63 11.62
N GLN A 30 -7.03 13.35 11.54
CA GLN A 30 -8.20 12.90 10.79
C GLN A 30 -7.86 12.70 9.31
N ARG A 31 -7.13 13.65 8.70
CA ARG A 31 -6.65 13.54 7.33
C ARG A 31 -5.71 12.36 7.13
N ALA A 32 -4.80 12.11 8.07
CA ALA A 32 -3.87 10.98 8.01
C ALA A 32 -4.60 9.63 8.11
N VAL A 33 -5.58 9.51 9.00
CA VAL A 33 -6.41 8.29 9.12
C VAL A 33 -7.21 8.06 7.84
N GLN A 34 -7.84 9.10 7.30
CA GLN A 34 -8.59 8.99 6.05
C GLN A 34 -7.67 8.56 4.90
N ALA A 35 -6.51 9.21 4.75
CA ALA A 35 -5.54 8.84 3.74
C ALA A 35 -5.07 7.38 3.90
N PHE A 36 -4.81 6.92 5.13
CA PHE A 36 -4.43 5.52 5.37
C PHE A 36 -5.49 4.54 4.85
N LEU A 37 -6.77 4.80 5.12
CA LEU A 37 -7.87 3.96 4.66
C LEU A 37 -8.05 4.05 3.14
N ASP A 38 -7.99 5.25 2.58
CA ASP A 38 -8.15 5.49 1.14
C ASP A 38 -7.05 4.81 0.33
N PHE A 39 -5.81 4.80 0.84
CA PHE A 39 -4.64 4.24 0.15
C PHE A 39 -4.30 2.80 0.56
N MET A 40 -5.08 2.15 1.43
CA MET A 40 -4.84 0.77 1.84
C MET A 40 -4.73 -0.20 0.64
N PRO A 41 -5.60 -0.14 -0.39
CA PRO A 41 -5.46 -1.01 -1.56
C PRO A 41 -4.18 -0.74 -2.37
N ALA A 42 -3.84 0.54 -2.57
CA ALA A 42 -2.65 0.94 -3.31
C ALA A 42 -1.36 0.51 -2.59
N MET A 43 -1.31 0.66 -1.26
CA MET A 43 -0.19 0.22 -0.44
C MET A 43 -0.04 -1.30 -0.42
N SER A 44 -1.15 -2.05 -0.43
CA SER A 44 -1.11 -3.52 -0.58
C SER A 44 -0.47 -3.94 -1.91
N MET A 45 -0.87 -3.30 -3.02
CA MET A 45 -0.24 -3.53 -4.32
C MET A 45 1.24 -3.12 -4.34
N GLN A 46 1.59 -1.99 -3.71
CA GLN A 46 2.98 -1.55 -3.63
C GLN A 46 3.87 -2.54 -2.86
N ALA A 47 3.33 -3.18 -1.81
CA ALA A 47 4.03 -4.24 -1.09
C ALA A 47 4.31 -5.46 -1.99
N LEU A 48 3.34 -5.84 -2.85
CA LEU A 48 3.53 -6.90 -3.85
C LEU A 48 4.61 -6.52 -4.87
N LEU A 49 4.54 -5.31 -5.44
CA LEU A 49 5.52 -4.82 -6.43
C LEU A 49 6.94 -4.81 -5.84
N GLY A 50 7.12 -4.34 -4.61
CA GLY A 50 8.42 -4.28 -3.95
C GLY A 50 8.97 -5.65 -3.56
N MET A 51 8.13 -6.66 -3.46
CA MET A 51 8.56 -8.01 -3.11
C MET A 51 9.09 -8.78 -4.32
N HIS A 52 8.57 -8.64 -5.54
CA HIS A 52 9.11 -9.38 -6.70
C HIS A 52 10.65 -9.34 -6.80
N PRO A 53 11.30 -8.16 -6.75
CA PRO A 53 12.76 -8.10 -6.77
C PRO A 53 13.44 -8.51 -5.45
N ARG A 54 12.80 -8.28 -4.30
CA ARG A 54 13.42 -8.51 -2.97
C ARG A 54 13.23 -9.92 -2.42
N GLY A 55 12.12 -10.56 -2.75
CA GLY A 55 11.69 -11.86 -2.27
C GLY A 55 12.04 -12.98 -3.24
N TRP A 56 11.95 -12.73 -4.56
CA TRP A 56 12.22 -13.74 -5.59
C TRP A 56 13.41 -13.43 -6.50
N GLY A 57 14.11 -12.30 -6.27
CA GLY A 57 15.32 -11.94 -7.03
C GLY A 57 15.03 -11.60 -8.49
N ASP A 58 13.79 -11.29 -8.82
CA ASP A 58 13.36 -10.90 -10.16
C ASP A 58 13.83 -9.48 -10.50
N SER A 59 13.80 -9.13 -11.79
CA SER A 59 14.00 -7.76 -12.24
C SER A 59 13.02 -6.80 -11.59
N GLU A 60 13.47 -5.58 -11.27
CA GLU A 60 12.61 -4.53 -10.69
C GLU A 60 11.42 -4.17 -11.61
N THR A 61 11.50 -4.52 -12.90
CA THR A 61 10.41 -4.35 -13.87
C THR A 61 10.56 -5.36 -15.00
N GLY A 62 9.44 -5.96 -15.46
CA GLY A 62 9.43 -6.91 -16.57
C GLY A 62 9.48 -8.38 -16.14
N GLY A 63 9.69 -8.60 -14.85
CA GLY A 63 9.75 -9.90 -14.21
C GLY A 63 8.40 -10.57 -14.00
N MET A 64 8.32 -11.87 -14.32
CA MET A 64 7.15 -12.71 -14.07
C MET A 64 7.54 -13.84 -13.11
N VAL A 65 6.78 -13.95 -12.03
CA VAL A 65 6.87 -15.04 -11.08
C VAL A 65 5.72 -16.01 -11.36
N VAL A 66 6.06 -17.29 -11.55
CA VAL A 66 5.09 -18.36 -11.78
C VAL A 66 5.13 -19.30 -10.59
N HIS A 67 3.99 -19.51 -9.93
CA HIS A 67 3.83 -20.55 -8.92
C HIS A 67 3.61 -21.88 -9.63
N VAL A 68 4.63 -22.74 -9.67
CA VAL A 68 4.65 -23.94 -10.51
C VAL A 68 3.83 -25.08 -9.91
N GLU A 69 3.56 -25.04 -8.61
CA GLU A 69 2.69 -26.01 -7.93
C GLU A 69 1.47 -25.36 -7.26
N SER A 70 0.40 -26.15 -7.14
CA SER A 70 -0.84 -25.78 -6.48
C SER A 70 -0.59 -25.47 -5.00
N GLY A 71 -0.89 -24.24 -4.57
CA GLY A 71 -0.71 -23.84 -3.17
C GLY A 71 0.68 -23.33 -2.79
N GLU A 72 1.65 -23.30 -3.70
CA GLU A 72 2.94 -22.59 -3.49
C GLU A 72 2.71 -21.11 -3.20
N GLY A 73 1.67 -20.52 -3.80
CA GLY A 73 1.21 -19.17 -3.50
C GLY A 73 0.68 -18.96 -2.06
N LYS A 74 0.63 -20.00 -1.21
CA LYS A 74 0.22 -19.91 0.21
C LYS A 74 1.33 -20.16 1.23
N VAL A 75 2.29 -21.05 0.93
CA VAL A 75 3.12 -21.61 2.00
C VAL A 75 4.25 -20.67 2.44
N GLU A 76 4.69 -19.76 1.57
CA GLU A 76 5.69 -18.73 1.90
C GLU A 76 5.44 -17.41 1.17
N ALA A 77 4.43 -17.37 0.29
CA ALA A 77 4.16 -16.25 -0.59
C ALA A 77 3.24 -15.22 0.09
N ILE A 78 3.68 -13.97 0.04
CA ILE A 78 3.02 -12.78 0.59
C ILE A 78 1.67 -12.40 -0.06
N HIS A 79 1.07 -13.32 -0.83
CA HIS A 79 -0.16 -13.08 -1.60
C HIS A 79 -1.40 -13.22 -0.71
N LEU A 80 -2.07 -12.09 -0.44
CA LEU A 80 -3.30 -12.08 0.33
C LEU A 80 -4.40 -12.86 -0.40
N THR A 81 -4.99 -13.87 0.27
CA THR A 81 -6.09 -14.69 -0.26
C THR A 81 -5.78 -15.43 -1.58
N CYS A 82 -4.52 -15.85 -1.79
CA CYS A 82 -4.15 -16.58 -3.02
C CYS A 82 -4.95 -17.89 -3.19
N ASN A 83 -5.31 -18.18 -4.43
CA ASN A 83 -5.93 -19.44 -4.83
C ASN A 83 -4.96 -20.61 -4.51
N THR A 84 -5.50 -21.73 -4.03
CA THR A 84 -4.74 -22.97 -3.76
C THR A 84 -4.83 -24.03 -4.83
N GLU A 85 -5.79 -23.94 -5.74
CA GLU A 85 -6.19 -25.01 -6.64
C GLU A 85 -5.70 -24.79 -8.07
N ILE A 86 -5.29 -23.56 -8.40
CA ILE A 86 -4.85 -23.18 -9.74
C ILE A 86 -3.47 -22.53 -9.66
N ILE A 87 -2.59 -22.92 -10.58
CA ILE A 87 -1.30 -22.27 -10.84
C ILE A 87 -1.55 -20.82 -11.22
N CYS A 88 -0.93 -19.90 -10.48
CA CYS A 88 -1.04 -18.46 -10.70
C CYS A 88 0.32 -17.88 -11.08
N ALA A 89 0.31 -16.90 -11.97
CA ALA A 89 1.48 -16.10 -12.32
C ALA A 89 1.23 -14.64 -11.97
N SER A 90 2.24 -13.97 -11.43
CA SER A 90 2.24 -12.54 -11.14
C SER A 90 3.32 -11.85 -11.96
N LEU A 91 2.96 -10.71 -12.56
CA LEU A 91 3.85 -9.90 -13.38
C LEU A 91 3.78 -8.45 -12.92
N SER A 92 4.93 -7.78 -12.86
CA SER A 92 5.01 -6.37 -12.53
C SER A 92 5.69 -5.58 -13.64
N LEU A 93 4.99 -4.56 -14.13
CA LEU A 93 5.43 -3.71 -15.22
C LEU A 93 5.33 -2.25 -14.82
N GLU A 94 6.46 -1.57 -14.67
CA GLU A 94 6.52 -0.12 -14.59
C GLU A 94 6.62 0.47 -16.01
N LEU A 95 5.46 0.79 -16.59
CA LEU A 95 5.35 1.29 -17.96
C LEU A 95 6.12 2.60 -18.21
N LYS A 96 6.43 3.36 -17.15
CA LYS A 96 7.28 4.56 -17.27
C LYS A 96 8.73 4.20 -17.63
N GLN A 97 9.23 3.06 -17.13
CA GLN A 97 10.58 2.58 -17.41
C GLN A 97 10.61 1.75 -18.70
N THR A 98 9.65 0.84 -18.88
CA THR A 98 9.63 -0.09 -20.03
C THR A 98 9.01 0.50 -21.30
N GLY A 99 8.20 1.55 -21.18
CA GLY A 99 7.33 1.98 -22.27
C GLY A 99 6.22 0.95 -22.54
N PRO A 100 5.61 0.97 -23.75
CA PRO A 100 4.64 -0.05 -24.15
C PRO A 100 5.26 -1.46 -24.07
N ALA A 101 4.64 -2.34 -23.29
CA ALA A 101 5.12 -3.71 -23.07
C ALA A 101 4.12 -4.74 -23.59
N VAL A 102 4.63 -5.86 -24.12
CA VAL A 102 3.82 -7.01 -24.55
C VAL A 102 4.26 -8.24 -23.77
N PRO A 103 3.42 -8.79 -22.88
CA PRO A 103 3.73 -10.05 -22.21
C PRO A 103 3.60 -11.19 -23.22
N VAL A 104 4.67 -11.97 -23.39
CA VAL A 104 4.72 -13.15 -24.27
C VAL A 104 4.86 -14.39 -23.41
N LEU A 105 3.93 -15.32 -23.55
CA LEU A 105 4.00 -16.66 -22.93
C LEU A 105 4.53 -17.62 -23.99
N CYS A 106 5.80 -18.04 -23.86
CA CYS A 106 6.33 -19.12 -24.67
C CYS A 106 5.79 -20.44 -24.13
N GLN A 107 5.08 -21.18 -24.99
CA GLN A 107 4.66 -22.57 -24.74
C GLN A 107 5.84 -23.53 -24.90
#